data_AF-W4V722-F1
#
_entry.id   AF-W4V722-F1
#
_cell.length_a   1.000
_cell.length_b   1.000
_cell.length_c   1.000
_cell.angle_alpha   90.00
_cell.angle_beta   90.00
_cell.angle_gamma   90.00
#
_symmetry.space_group_name_H-M   'P 1'
#
loop_
_entity.id
_entity.type
_entity.pdbx_description
1 polymer ?
#
loop_
_entity_poly.entity_id
_entity_poly.type
_entity_poly.pdbx_seq_one_letter_code
_entity_poly.pdbx_strand_id
1 'polypeptide(L)'
;MVEFQKRLIDEVKYIIDDNKGKNICIVTHGTAIRSMMCYFNNCDLTEMINVQWYDNTSVTILDYEDGKFDIILEGDTSHLEKELCTVQNQKWWQEYNEKYEQRKQKESM
;
A
#
# COMPACT_ATOMS: atom_id res chain seq x y z
N MET A 1 -14.13 4.90 -6.88
CA MET A 1 -12.83 4.21 -6.62
C MET A 1 -11.96 4.13 -7.86
N VAL A 2 -12.47 3.65 -9.01
CA VAL A 2 -11.67 3.56 -10.26
C VAL A 2 -11.07 4.92 -10.67
N GLU A 3 -11.89 5.98 -10.76
CA GLU A 3 -11.38 7.32 -11.08
C GLU A 3 -10.36 7.84 -10.07
N PHE A 4 -10.57 7.53 -8.79
CA PHE A 4 -9.66 7.88 -7.70
C PHE A 4 -8.31 7.16 -7.83
N GLN A 5 -8.29 5.86 -8.14
CA GLN A 5 -7.06 5.12 -8.40
C GLN A 5 -6.36 5.67 -9.65
N LYS A 6 -7.12 5.91 -10.73
CA LYS A 6 -6.58 6.42 -11.99
C LYS A 6 -5.83 7.74 -11.77
N ARG A 7 -6.45 8.73 -11.12
CA ARG A 7 -5.78 10.02 -10.86
C ARG A 7 -4.52 9.89 -10.01
N LEU A 8 -4.45 8.92 -9.10
CA LEU A 8 -3.26 8.68 -8.29
C LEU A 8 -2.13 8.09 -9.13
N ILE A 9 -2.43 7.06 -9.93
CA ILE A 9 -1.43 6.40 -10.78
C ILE A 9 -0.94 7.32 -11.89
N ASP A 10 -1.83 8.13 -12.48
CA ASP A 10 -1.44 9.13 -13.47
C ASP A 10 -0.47 10.15 -12.89
N GLU A 11 -0.73 10.65 -11.67
CA GLU A 11 0.16 11.59 -10.98
C GLU A 11 1.50 10.94 -10.62
N VAL A 12 1.50 9.71 -10.12
CA VAL A 12 2.74 8.96 -9.83
C VAL A 12 3.59 8.80 -11.09
N LYS A 13 2.98 8.42 -12.22
CA LYS A 13 3.70 8.29 -13.51
C LYS A 13 4.24 9.63 -13.99
N TYR A 14 3.46 10.70 -13.88
CA TYR A 14 3.91 12.05 -14.19
C TYR A 14 5.14 12.44 -13.37
N ILE A 15 5.11 12.22 -12.05
CA ILE A 15 6.23 12.53 -11.15
C ILE A 15 7.48 11.72 -11.53
N ILE A 16 7.33 10.43 -11.82
CA ILE A 16 8.42 9.55 -12.25
C ILE A 16 9.04 10.05 -13.55
N ASP A 17 8.22 10.41 -14.55
CA ASP A 17 8.69 10.89 -15.84
C ASP A 17 9.47 12.21 -15.74
N ASP A 18 9.08 13.09 -14.82
CA ASP A 18 9.77 14.36 -14.56
C ASP A 18 11.04 14.20 -13.70
N ASN A 19 11.22 13.04 -13.05
CA ASN A 19 12.31 12.80 -12.09
C ASN A 19 13.14 11.54 -12.40
N LYS A 20 13.34 11.22 -13.69
CA LYS A 20 14.11 10.06 -14.14
C LYS A 20 15.50 9.99 -13.50
N GLY A 21 15.84 8.80 -13.00
CA GLY A 21 17.13 8.50 -12.37
C GLY A 21 17.30 9.01 -10.93
N LYS A 22 16.22 9.51 -10.30
CA LYS A 22 16.23 9.96 -8.89
C LYS A 22 15.40 9.02 -8.01
N ASN A 23 15.69 9.06 -6.71
CA ASN A 23 14.80 8.50 -5.70
C ASN A 23 13.68 9.51 -5.38
N ILE A 24 12.43 9.04 -5.40
CA ILE A 24 11.24 9.87 -5.19
C ILE A 24 10.57 9.44 -3.87
N CYS A 25 10.25 10.40 -3.00
CA CYS A 25 9.46 10.16 -1.80
C CYS A 25 8.08 10.80 -1.96
N ILE A 26 7.02 10.01 -1.85
CA ILE A 26 5.64 10.46 -1.91
C ILE A 26 5.00 10.24 -0.54
N VAL A 27 4.60 11.32 0.12
CA VAL A 27 3.89 11.28 1.40
C VAL A 27 2.39 11.46 1.14
N THR A 28 1.58 10.51 1.61
CA THR A 28 0.12 10.53 1.37
C THR A 28 -0.65 9.76 2.47
N HIS A 29 -1.92 9.46 2.23
CA HIS A 29 -2.84 8.86 3.20
C HIS A 29 -3.14 7.38 2.89
N GLY A 30 -3.55 6.63 3.92
CA GLY A 30 -3.78 5.19 3.82
C GLY A 30 -4.72 4.74 2.71
N THR A 31 -5.83 5.44 2.45
CA THR A 31 -6.73 5.09 1.33
C THR A 31 -6.09 5.25 -0.04
N ALA A 32 -5.26 6.28 -0.22
CA ALA A 32 -4.51 6.48 -1.46
C ALA A 32 -3.47 5.37 -1.63
N ILE A 33 -2.71 5.05 -0.57
CA ILE A 33 -1.74 3.96 -0.57
C ILE A 33 -2.42 2.63 -0.93
N ARG A 34 -3.50 2.24 -0.23
CA ARG A 34 -4.21 0.97 -0.49
C ARG A 34 -4.76 0.90 -1.93
N SER A 35 -5.30 2.01 -2.43
CA SER A 35 -5.76 2.08 -3.82
C SER A 35 -4.62 1.88 -4.81
N MET A 36 -3.44 2.45 -4.57
CA MET A 36 -2.27 2.25 -5.44
C MET A 36 -1.68 0.84 -5.28
N MET A 37 -1.67 0.28 -4.07
CA MET A 37 -1.21 -1.09 -3.83
C MET A 37 -2.07 -2.13 -4.56
N CYS A 38 -3.37 -1.89 -4.76
CA CYS A 38 -4.17 -2.73 -5.66
C CYS A 38 -3.62 -2.73 -7.10
N TYR A 39 -3.23 -1.55 -7.60
CA TYR A 39 -2.66 -1.41 -8.93
C TYR A 39 -1.30 -2.13 -9.01
N PHE A 40 -0.42 -1.93 -8.02
CA PHE A 40 0.91 -2.54 -8.00
C PHE A 40 0.88 -4.07 -7.83
N ASN A 41 -0.09 -4.59 -7.07
CA ASN A 41 -0.31 -6.04 -6.91
C ASN A 41 -1.11 -6.67 -8.06
N ASN A 42 -1.50 -5.90 -9.10
CA ASN A 42 -2.38 -6.35 -10.17
C ASN A 42 -3.69 -6.99 -9.68
N CYS A 43 -4.27 -6.49 -8.59
CA CYS A 43 -5.56 -6.97 -8.07
C CYS A 43 -6.69 -5.98 -8.39
N ASP A 44 -7.92 -6.47 -8.44
CA ASP A 44 -9.09 -5.62 -8.68
C ASP A 44 -9.35 -4.71 -7.46
N LEU A 45 -9.93 -3.52 -7.68
CA LEU A 45 -10.31 -2.62 -6.58
C LEU A 45 -11.40 -3.23 -5.68
N THR A 46 -12.19 -4.16 -6.18
CA THR A 46 -13.13 -4.97 -5.38
C THR A 46 -12.40 -5.87 -4.37
N GLU A 47 -11.16 -6.24 -4.67
CA GLU A 47 -10.27 -7.02 -3.80
C GLU A 47 -9.45 -6.14 -2.86
N MET A 48 -9.63 -4.81 -2.87
CA MET A 48 -8.93 -3.89 -1.97
C MET A 48 -9.10 -4.27 -0.50
N ILE A 49 -10.19 -4.96 -0.14
CA ILE A 49 -10.39 -5.48 1.20
C ILE A 49 -9.30 -6.49 1.63
N ASN A 50 -8.60 -7.11 0.68
CA ASN A 50 -7.47 -8.01 0.88
C ASN A 50 -6.11 -7.26 0.85
N VAL A 51 -6.10 -5.94 0.67
CA VAL A 51 -4.91 -5.11 0.88
C VAL A 51 -4.95 -4.59 2.31
N GLN A 52 -3.92 -4.89 3.10
CA GLN A 52 -3.86 -4.51 4.52
C GLN A 52 -3.87 -2.98 4.71
N TRP A 53 -4.25 -2.56 5.91
CA TRP A 53 -3.99 -1.20 6.36
C TRP A 53 -2.59 -1.12 6.93
N TYR A 54 -1.85 -0.10 6.51
CA TYR A 54 -0.53 0.22 7.05
C TYR A 54 -0.66 1.22 8.18
N ASP A 55 0.29 1.19 9.12
CA ASP A 55 0.32 2.17 10.20
C ASP A 55 0.69 3.57 9.69
N ASN A 56 0.46 4.57 10.54
CA ASN A 56 0.98 5.90 10.28
C ASN A 56 2.50 5.84 10.14
N THR A 57 3.01 6.67 9.23
CA THR A 57 4.44 6.77 8.88
C THR A 57 5.09 5.46 8.41
N SER A 58 4.32 4.43 8.05
CA SER A 58 4.86 3.23 7.42
C SER A 58 5.52 3.53 6.08
N VAL A 59 6.58 2.79 5.74
CA VAL A 59 7.33 2.95 4.49
C VAL A 59 7.04 1.80 3.53
N THR A 60 6.64 2.15 2.31
CA THR A 60 6.56 1.22 1.18
C THR A 60 7.57 1.67 0.12
N ILE A 61 8.36 0.74 -0.41
CA ILE A 61 9.37 0.98 -1.44
C ILE A 61 8.99 0.19 -2.69
N LEU A 62 8.99 0.89 -3.82
CA LEU A 62 8.73 0.34 -5.14
C LEU A 62 9.92 0.64 -6.03
N ASP A 63 10.38 -0.36 -6.78
CA ASP A 63 11.26 -0.16 -7.92
C ASP A 63 10.41 0.01 -9.18
N TYR A 64 10.86 0.89 -10.07
CA TYR A 64 10.18 1.15 -11.34
C TYR A 64 11.17 1.11 -12.50
N GLU A 65 11.05 0.09 -13.33
CA GLU A 65 11.88 -0.13 -14.50
C GLU A 65 11.01 -0.56 -15.69
N ASP A 66 11.28 -0.02 -16.88
CA ASP A 66 10.61 -0.37 -18.14
C ASP A 66 9.06 -0.41 -18.08
N GLY A 67 8.46 0.52 -17.33
CA GLY A 67 7.01 0.62 -17.22
C GLY A 67 6.37 -0.29 -16.16
N LYS A 68 7.18 -1.09 -15.46
CA LYS A 68 6.76 -2.06 -14.47
C LYS A 68 7.13 -1.61 -13.05
N PHE A 69 6.22 -1.84 -12.12
CA PHE A 69 6.47 -1.64 -10.69
C PHE A 69 6.76 -2.98 -10.03
N ASP A 70 7.77 -3.02 -9.17
CA ASP A 70 8.09 -4.15 -8.31
C ASP A 70 8.10 -3.68 -6.85
N ILE A 71 7.36 -4.39 -5.99
CA ILE A 71 7.26 -4.05 -4.55
C ILE A 71 8.47 -4.64 -3.83
N ILE A 72 9.32 -3.77 -3.28
CA ILE A 72 10.54 -4.17 -2.56
C ILE A 72 10.29 -4.25 -1.05
N LEU A 73 9.48 -3.33 -0.54
CA LEU A 73 9.12 -3.24 0.87
C LEU A 73 7.69 -2.74 0.99
N GLU A 74 6.88 -3.34 1.85
CA GLU A 74 5.47 -2.97 2.01
C GLU A 74 5.17 -2.68 3.48
N GLY A 75 4.72 -1.45 3.77
CA GLY A 75 4.18 -1.09 5.08
C GLY A 75 5.15 -1.18 6.25
N ASP A 76 6.46 -1.02 6.02
CA ASP A 76 7.47 -1.17 7.05
C ASP A 76 7.35 -0.10 8.14
N THR A 77 7.36 -0.57 9.38
CA THR A 77 7.30 0.26 10.59
C THR A 77 8.45 -0.07 11.53
N SER A 78 9.51 -0.73 11.04
CA SER A 78 10.64 -1.16 11.87
C SER A 78 11.40 -0.01 12.54
N HIS A 79 11.26 1.21 12.00
CA HIS A 79 11.82 2.44 12.57
C HIS A 79 10.98 3.03 13.71
N LEU A 80 9.79 2.49 13.98
CA LEU A 80 8.89 2.94 15.05
C LEU A 80 8.99 2.01 16.26
N GLU A 81 8.94 2.61 17.44
CA GLU A 81 8.62 1.87 18.67
C GLU A 81 7.16 1.41 18.64
N LYS A 82 6.85 0.26 19.25
CA LYS A 82 5.51 -0.37 19.18
C LYS A 82 4.41 0.53 19.74
N GLU A 83 4.76 1.35 20.73
CA GLU A 83 3.89 2.30 21.40
C GLU A 83 3.42 3.42 20.45
N LEU A 84 4.18 3.70 19.39
CA LEU A 84 3.88 4.72 18.39
C LEU A 84 3.03 4.18 17.23
N CYS A 85 2.90 2.85 17.09
CA CYS A 85 2.06 2.22 16.08
C CYS A 85 0.57 2.43 16.39
N THR A 86 -0.02 3.48 15.82
CA THR A 86 -1.38 3.94 16.12
C THR A 86 -2.49 3.09 15.53
N VAL A 87 -2.26 2.42 14.40
CA VAL A 87 -3.26 1.57 13.74
C VAL A 87 -3.31 0.21 14.40
N GLN A 88 -2.15 -0.34 14.76
CA GLN A 88 -2.05 -1.64 15.45
C GLN A 88 -2.78 -1.68 16.81
N ASN A 89 -2.91 -0.52 17.45
CA ASN A 89 -3.53 -0.38 18.77
C ASN A 89 -5.05 -0.13 18.72
N GLN A 90 -5.68 -0.10 17.53
CA GLN A 90 -7.12 0.13 17.39
C GLN A 90 -7.91 -1.19 17.30
N LYS A 91 -9.00 -1.31 18.07
CA LYS A 91 -9.82 -2.53 18.14
C LYS A 91 -10.35 -3.00 16.78
N TRP A 92 -10.77 -2.08 15.91
CA TRP A 92 -11.26 -2.42 14.57
C TRP A 92 -10.17 -3.02 13.68
N TRP A 93 -8.89 -2.67 13.90
CA TRP A 93 -7.78 -3.20 13.12
C TRP A 93 -7.47 -4.65 13.52
N GLN A 94 -7.55 -4.97 14.81
CA GLN A 94 -7.42 -6.34 15.30
C GLN A 94 -8.49 -7.25 14.68
N GLU A 95 -9.75 -6.83 14.71
CA GLU A 95 -10.86 -7.57 14.07
C GLU A 95 -10.70 -7.67 12.55
N TYR A 96 -10.18 -6.63 11.90
CA TYR A 96 -9.90 -6.63 10.47
C TYR A 96 -8.79 -7.62 10.10
N ASN A 97 -7.70 -7.62 10.85
CA ASN A 97 -6.57 -8.52 10.62
C ASN A 97 -6.93 -9.98 10.85
N GLU A 98 -7.70 -10.29 11.89
CA GLU A 98 -8.22 -11.65 12.09
C GLU A 98 -9.03 -12.13 10.88
N LYS A 99 -9.90 -11.27 10.34
CA LYS A 99 -10.69 -11.57 9.12
C LYS A 99 -9.82 -11.66 7.86
N TYR A 100 -8.71 -10.93 7.81
CA TYR A 100 -7.76 -10.98 6.70
C TYR A 100 -6.99 -12.31 6.70
N GLU A 101 -6.41 -12.69 7.83
CA GLU A 101 -5.68 -13.95 7.99
C GLU A 101 -6.57 -15.17 7.70
N GLN A 102 -7.83 -15.14 8.14
CA GLN A 102 -8.81 -16.19 7.83
C GLN A 102 -9.10 -16.35 6.33
N ARG A 103 -9.07 -15.25 5.54
CA ARG A 103 -9.28 -15.31 4.09
C ARG A 103 -8.06 -15.88 3.39
N LYS A 104 -6.87 -15.40 3.77
CA LYS A 104 -5.59 -15.86 3.22
C LYS A 104 -5.40 -17.36 3.41
N GLN A 105 -5.75 -17.89 4.59
CA GLN A 105 -5.70 -19.33 4.87
C GLN A 105 -6.65 -20.17 3.99
N LYS A 106 -7.83 -19.63 3.65
CA LYS A 106 -8.80 -20.31 2.78
C LYS A 106 -8.38 -20.33 1.31
N GLU A 107 -7.67 -19.31 0.84
CA GLU A 107 -7.18 -19.23 -0.54
C GLU A 107 -5.94 -20.12 -0.78
N SER A 108 -5.21 -20.48 0.28
CA SER A 108 -4.04 -21.37 0.23
C SER A 108 -4.36 -22.88 0.32
N MET A 109 -5.65 -23.25 0.37
CA MET A 109 -6.16 -24.62 0.48
C MET A 109 -6.81 -25.06 -0.83
#